data_AF-A0AAE8N3F4-F1
#
_entry.id   AF-A0AAE8N3F4-F1
#
_cell.length_a   1.000
_cell.length_b   1.000
_cell.length_c   1.000
_cell.angle_alpha   90.00
_cell.angle_beta   90.00
_cell.angle_gamma   90.00
#
_symmetry.space_group_name_H-M   'P 1'
#
loop_
_entity.id
_entity.type
_entity.pdbx_description
1 polymer ?
#
loop_
_entity_poly.entity_id
_entity_poly.type
_entity_poly.pdbx_seq_one_letter_code
_entity_poly.pdbx_strand_id
1 'polypeptide(L)'
;MSVIFKAPKPAPFAKGPVRRKQVISLGFYRTGSQSLKEALSILGYHDVFHSSAMSTSLDKWAGFEIIADDNIPCLRSYTGRTWTRADFDTYFGPCEALTDVTPLAEPLTDAYPEARFILVHRDFDSWAQSFQDTLVRPSSEGPLAWLSGNVFEPILGIRLSQTAWKMYMGLLGVCDLRKTRDSRVMRAGYDRHYAAIRRMVPPERLLELDLKDLGWKPLCQFLDKESRSVYWQFG
;
A
#
# COMPACT_ATOMS: atom_id res chain seq x y z
N MET A 1 18.92 -35.37 -6.95
CA MET A 1 17.49 -35.06 -6.70
C MET A 1 17.28 -33.59 -6.98
N SER A 2 16.67 -33.24 -8.11
CA SER A 2 16.23 -31.86 -8.36
C SER A 2 15.01 -31.59 -7.50
N VAL A 3 15.17 -30.78 -6.46
CA VAL A 3 14.01 -30.19 -5.77
C VAL A 3 13.46 -29.15 -6.72
N ILE A 4 12.43 -29.49 -7.50
CA ILE A 4 11.71 -28.53 -8.32
C ILE A 4 10.84 -27.71 -7.36
N PHE A 5 11.35 -26.55 -6.92
CA PHE A 5 10.55 -25.58 -6.19
C PHE A 5 9.48 -25.04 -7.15
N LYS A 6 8.22 -25.36 -6.88
CA LYS A 6 7.08 -24.86 -7.66
C LYS A 6 6.77 -23.44 -7.21
N ALA A 7 6.85 -22.48 -8.12
CA ALA A 7 6.51 -21.08 -7.85
C ALA A 7 5.09 -20.97 -7.25
N PRO A 8 4.87 -20.06 -6.28
CA PRO A 8 3.57 -19.87 -5.67
C PRO A 8 2.55 -19.44 -6.72
N LYS A 9 1.35 -20.03 -6.67
CA LYS A 9 0.24 -19.58 -7.52
C LYS A 9 -0.27 -18.24 -6.96
N PRO A 10 -0.35 -17.18 -7.77
CA PRO A 10 -0.91 -15.91 -7.34
C PRO A 10 -2.32 -16.08 -6.76
N ALA A 11 -2.58 -15.42 -5.64
CA ALA A 11 -3.88 -15.45 -4.97
C ALA A 11 -4.34 -14.03 -4.63
N PRO A 12 -5.67 -13.79 -4.56
CA PRO A 12 -6.20 -12.54 -4.02
C PRO A 12 -5.78 -12.39 -2.55
N PHE A 13 -5.75 -11.14 -2.06
CA PHE A 13 -5.38 -10.87 -0.67
C PHE A 13 -6.30 -11.58 0.33
N ALA A 14 -7.61 -11.55 0.05
CA ALA A 14 -8.63 -12.17 0.89
C ALA A 14 -9.65 -12.90 0.03
N LYS A 15 -10.10 -14.07 0.50
CA LYS A 15 -11.12 -14.89 -0.14
C LYS A 15 -12.45 -14.62 0.55
N GLY A 16 -13.47 -14.27 -0.21
CA GLY A 16 -14.79 -13.96 0.32
C GLY A 16 -15.68 -13.28 -0.71
N PRO A 17 -16.94 -12.98 -0.37
CA PRO A 17 -17.81 -12.21 -1.24
C PRO A 17 -17.22 -10.82 -1.47
N VAL A 18 -17.35 -10.31 -2.69
CA VAL A 18 -16.92 -8.95 -3.04
C VAL A 18 -17.72 -7.95 -2.22
N ARG A 19 -17.03 -7.06 -1.51
CA ARG A 19 -17.62 -5.92 -0.80
C ARG A 19 -17.22 -4.61 -1.44
N ARG A 20 -18.07 -3.60 -1.27
CA ARG A 20 -17.82 -2.24 -1.76
C ARG A 20 -16.66 -1.62 -0.98
N LYS A 21 -15.72 -0.99 -1.69
CA LYS A 21 -14.58 -0.28 -1.10
C LYS A 21 -15.11 1.06 -0.62
N GLN A 22 -15.21 1.22 0.69
CA GLN A 22 -15.79 2.38 1.35
C GLN A 22 -14.73 3.41 1.72
N VAL A 23 -13.56 2.96 2.19
CA VAL A 23 -12.48 3.85 2.65
C VAL A 23 -11.14 3.43 2.05
N ILE A 24 -10.41 4.38 1.44
CA ILE A 24 -9.09 4.12 0.87
C ILE A 24 -8.09 5.12 1.45
N SER A 25 -7.08 4.61 2.15
CA SER A 25 -5.98 5.42 2.65
C SER A 25 -4.87 5.53 1.61
N LEU A 26 -4.60 6.76 1.19
CA LEU A 26 -3.62 7.11 0.16
C LEU A 26 -2.40 7.86 0.71
N GLY A 27 -2.27 7.98 2.04
CA GLY A 27 -1.02 8.42 2.66
C GLY A 27 0.15 7.52 2.29
N PHE A 28 1.36 8.07 2.25
CA PHE A 28 2.58 7.29 1.99
C PHE A 28 2.80 6.18 3.04
N TYR A 29 3.61 5.17 2.70
CA TYR A 29 4.10 4.23 3.70
C TYR A 29 4.75 5.01 4.85
N ARG A 30 4.66 4.51 6.08
CA ARG A 30 5.23 5.16 7.28
C ARG A 30 4.55 6.49 7.68
N THR A 31 3.31 6.71 7.25
CA THR A 31 2.44 7.80 7.76
C THR A 31 1.28 7.29 8.62
N GLY A 32 1.50 6.21 9.39
CA GLY A 32 0.48 5.68 10.33
C GLY A 32 -0.54 4.72 9.72
N SER A 33 -0.26 4.14 8.55
CA SER A 33 -1.15 3.20 7.84
C SER A 33 -1.62 2.00 8.67
N GLN A 34 -0.74 1.41 9.48
CA GLN A 34 -1.07 0.28 10.37
C GLN A 34 -2.06 0.70 11.47
N SER A 35 -1.82 1.82 12.13
CA SER A 35 -2.75 2.37 13.14
C SER A 35 -4.09 2.74 12.53
N LEU A 36 -4.09 3.26 11.30
CA LEU A 36 -5.32 3.54 10.56
C LEU A 36 -6.08 2.25 10.20
N LYS A 37 -5.37 1.18 9.81
CA LYS A 37 -5.98 -0.14 9.60
C LYS A 37 -6.70 -0.63 10.86
N GLU A 38 -6.08 -0.47 12.02
CA GLU A 38 -6.65 -0.87 13.31
C GLU A 38 -7.86 0.00 13.66
N ALA A 39 -7.76 1.33 13.50
CA ALA A 39 -8.85 2.25 13.75
C ALA A 39 -10.07 1.95 12.85
N LEU A 40 -9.86 1.70 11.56
CA LEU A 40 -10.95 1.33 10.64
C LEU A 40 -11.57 -0.03 11.01
N SER A 41 -10.76 -0.97 11.49
CA SER A 41 -11.28 -2.25 11.99
C SER A 41 -12.18 -2.04 13.22
N ILE A 42 -11.78 -1.17 14.17
CA ILE A 42 -12.58 -0.80 15.35
C ILE A 42 -13.88 -0.08 14.96
N LEU A 43 -13.86 0.75 13.91
CA LEU A 43 -15.05 1.43 13.37
C LEU A 43 -16.01 0.49 12.60
N GLY A 44 -15.67 -0.81 12.54
CA GLY A 44 -16.52 -1.85 12.00
C GLY A 44 -16.41 -2.05 10.49
N TYR A 45 -15.35 -1.56 9.84
CA TYR A 45 -15.10 -1.89 8.43
C TYR A 45 -14.62 -3.35 8.31
N HIS A 46 -15.26 -4.11 7.43
CA HIS A 46 -14.92 -5.51 7.22
C HIS A 46 -13.60 -5.65 6.44
N ASP A 47 -12.73 -6.54 6.92
CA ASP A 47 -11.49 -6.96 6.28
C ASP A 47 -10.61 -5.80 5.78
N VAL A 48 -10.07 -4.99 6.69
CA VAL A 48 -9.21 -3.86 6.30
C VAL A 48 -7.85 -4.33 5.79
N PHE A 49 -7.55 -4.08 4.52
CA PHE A 49 -6.26 -4.44 3.90
C PHE A 49 -5.12 -3.59 4.46
N HIS A 50 -3.98 -4.23 4.72
CA HIS A 50 -2.68 -3.59 4.93
C HIS A 50 -1.58 -4.53 4.43
N SER A 51 -0.54 -4.01 3.76
CA SER A 51 0.45 -4.86 3.08
C SER A 51 1.26 -5.75 4.05
N SER A 52 1.47 -5.30 5.30
CA SER A 52 2.11 -6.07 6.37
C SER A 52 1.47 -7.44 6.61
N ALA A 53 0.16 -7.59 6.40
CA ALA A 53 -0.55 -8.85 6.55
C ALA A 53 -0.17 -9.90 5.48
N MET A 54 0.61 -9.52 4.47
CA MET A 54 1.12 -10.43 3.46
C MET A 54 2.47 -11.06 3.83
N SER A 55 3.19 -10.54 4.84
CA SER A 55 4.59 -10.91 5.12
C SER A 55 4.84 -12.42 5.29
N THR A 56 3.80 -13.20 5.63
CA THR A 56 3.88 -14.65 5.85
C THR A 56 3.25 -15.50 4.73
N SER A 57 2.75 -14.90 3.64
CA SER A 57 1.98 -15.59 2.58
C SER A 57 2.58 -15.37 1.19
N LEU A 58 3.37 -16.34 0.70
CA LEU A 58 4.07 -16.25 -0.59
C LEU A 58 3.13 -16.11 -1.81
N ASP A 59 1.95 -16.73 -1.75
CA ASP A 59 0.91 -16.65 -2.78
C ASP A 59 0.29 -15.25 -2.88
N LYS A 60 0.08 -14.58 -1.75
CA LYS A 60 -0.41 -13.19 -1.71
C LYS A 60 0.63 -12.21 -2.26
N TRP A 61 1.91 -12.43 -1.95
CA TRP A 61 3.00 -11.65 -2.54
C TRP A 61 3.11 -11.84 -4.05
N ALA A 62 2.96 -13.07 -4.55
CA ALA A 62 2.92 -13.32 -5.99
C ALA A 62 1.71 -12.63 -6.66
N GLY A 63 0.56 -12.58 -5.97
CA GLY A 63 -0.57 -11.76 -6.40
C GLY A 63 -0.24 -10.26 -6.43
N PHE A 64 0.43 -9.75 -5.40
CA PHE A 64 0.82 -8.34 -5.30
C PHE A 64 1.85 -7.93 -6.37
N GLU A 65 2.74 -8.84 -6.75
CA GLU A 65 3.67 -8.64 -7.86
C GLU A 65 2.94 -8.39 -9.19
N ILE A 66 1.87 -9.15 -9.46
CA ILE A 66 1.05 -8.95 -10.66
C ILE A 66 0.40 -7.56 -10.64
N ILE A 67 -0.08 -7.10 -9.48
CA ILE A 67 -0.65 -5.76 -9.38
C ILE A 67 0.38 -4.70 -9.71
N ALA A 68 1.58 -4.83 -9.14
CA ALA A 68 2.68 -3.91 -9.41
C ALA A 68 3.01 -3.89 -10.91
N ASP A 69 3.18 -5.05 -11.53
CA ASP A 69 3.50 -5.18 -12.94
C ASP A 69 2.37 -4.68 -13.86
N ASP A 70 1.11 -4.79 -13.44
CA ASP A 70 -0.02 -4.29 -14.21
C ASP A 70 -0.36 -2.82 -13.94
N ASN A 71 0.15 -2.16 -12.89
CA ASN A 71 -0.34 -0.82 -12.51
C ASN A 71 0.74 0.23 -12.28
N ILE A 72 2.02 -0.13 -12.36
CA ILE A 72 3.12 0.79 -12.11
C ILE A 72 3.91 0.99 -13.42
N PRO A 73 3.59 2.03 -14.22
CA PRO A 73 4.14 2.21 -15.57
C PRO A 73 5.66 2.40 -15.63
N CYS A 74 6.28 2.80 -14.51
CA CYS A 74 7.72 3.01 -14.44
C CYS A 74 8.51 1.68 -14.34
N LEU A 75 7.86 0.55 -14.06
CA LEU A 75 8.55 -0.73 -13.94
C LEU A 75 8.97 -1.26 -15.31
N ARG A 76 10.15 -1.88 -15.38
CA ARG A 76 10.57 -2.63 -16.57
C ARG A 76 9.63 -3.81 -16.88
N SER A 77 9.00 -4.37 -15.84
CA SER A 77 8.03 -5.45 -15.94
C SER A 77 6.60 -4.96 -16.21
N TYR A 78 6.40 -3.66 -16.45
CA TYR A 78 5.08 -3.11 -16.71
C TYR A 78 4.43 -3.78 -17.94
N THR A 79 3.22 -4.29 -17.76
CA THR A 79 2.53 -5.08 -18.80
C THR A 79 1.76 -4.23 -19.81
N GLY A 80 1.67 -2.92 -19.59
CA GLY A 80 0.84 -2.02 -20.39
C GLY A 80 -0.65 -2.06 -20.03
N ARG A 81 -1.03 -2.83 -19.01
CA ARG A 81 -2.41 -2.86 -18.48
C ARG A 81 -2.59 -1.80 -17.40
N THR A 82 -3.81 -1.60 -16.96
CA THR A 82 -4.14 -0.91 -15.71
C THR A 82 -5.37 -1.60 -15.18
N TRP A 83 -5.39 -1.90 -13.89
CA TRP A 83 -6.48 -2.64 -13.29
C TRP A 83 -7.75 -1.81 -13.26
N THR A 84 -8.85 -2.48 -13.62
CA THR A 84 -10.20 -1.95 -13.50
C THR A 84 -10.74 -2.22 -12.09
N ARG A 85 -11.93 -1.66 -11.79
CA ARG A 85 -12.69 -2.04 -10.59
C ARG A 85 -12.85 -3.55 -10.43
N ALA A 86 -13.10 -4.29 -11.50
CA ALA A 86 -13.31 -5.73 -11.44
C ALA A 86 -12.05 -6.50 -11.03
N ASP A 87 -10.88 -6.06 -11.49
CA ASP A 87 -9.59 -6.63 -11.11
C ASP A 87 -9.31 -6.36 -9.62
N PHE A 88 -9.49 -5.12 -9.17
CA PHE A 88 -9.36 -4.75 -7.76
C PHE A 88 -10.39 -5.45 -6.87
N ASP A 89 -11.63 -5.63 -7.33
CA ASP A 89 -12.67 -6.35 -6.61
C ASP A 89 -12.34 -7.83 -6.49
N THR A 90 -11.73 -8.43 -7.50
CA THR A 90 -11.25 -9.81 -7.44
C THR A 90 -10.12 -9.96 -6.42
N TYR A 91 -9.17 -9.01 -6.41
CA TYR A 91 -8.00 -9.12 -5.54
C TYR A 91 -8.27 -8.75 -4.08
N PHE A 92 -8.95 -7.63 -3.84
CA PHE A 92 -9.29 -7.16 -2.50
C PHE A 92 -10.59 -7.75 -1.97
N GLY A 93 -11.44 -8.34 -2.84
CA GLY A 93 -12.59 -9.16 -2.47
C GLY A 93 -13.43 -8.58 -1.33
N PRO A 94 -13.33 -9.19 -0.12
CA PRO A 94 -14.12 -8.80 1.04
C PRO A 94 -13.67 -7.50 1.71
N CYS A 95 -12.55 -6.89 1.33
CA CYS A 95 -12.07 -5.67 1.96
C CYS A 95 -13.00 -4.48 1.70
N GLU A 96 -13.53 -3.88 2.76
CA GLU A 96 -14.27 -2.62 2.71
C GLU A 96 -13.35 -1.41 2.85
N ALA A 97 -12.14 -1.59 3.38
CA ALA A 97 -11.17 -0.52 3.46
C ALA A 97 -9.75 -0.98 3.09
N LEU A 98 -9.01 -0.08 2.46
CA LEU A 98 -7.65 -0.34 1.97
C LEU A 98 -6.67 0.65 2.59
N THR A 99 -5.57 0.14 3.15
CA THR A 99 -4.45 0.95 3.63
C THR A 99 -3.15 0.44 3.03
N ASP A 100 -2.11 1.28 2.99
CA ASP A 100 -0.80 0.86 2.49
C ASP A 100 -0.81 0.46 0.99
N VAL A 101 -1.72 1.06 0.22
CA VAL A 101 -1.93 0.83 -1.23
C VAL A 101 -1.43 1.99 -2.10
N THR A 102 -0.67 2.90 -1.53
CA THR A 102 -0.24 4.17 -2.14
C THR A 102 0.36 4.08 -3.53
N PRO A 103 1.21 3.08 -3.89
CA PRO A 103 1.73 2.99 -5.26
C PRO A 103 0.64 2.73 -6.32
N LEU A 104 -0.58 2.37 -5.88
CA LEU A 104 -1.76 2.13 -6.70
C LEU A 104 -2.79 3.26 -6.56
N ALA A 105 -2.40 4.42 -6.02
CA ALA A 105 -3.35 5.45 -5.62
C ALA A 105 -4.16 6.02 -6.79
N GLU A 106 -3.53 6.29 -7.93
CA GLU A 106 -4.23 6.80 -9.13
C GLU A 106 -5.28 5.79 -9.63
N PRO A 107 -4.93 4.53 -9.99
CA PRO A 107 -5.92 3.58 -10.50
C PRO A 107 -6.98 3.20 -9.45
N LEU A 108 -6.67 3.19 -8.16
CA LEU A 108 -7.68 2.98 -7.10
C LEU A 108 -8.65 4.16 -6.97
N THR A 109 -8.16 5.39 -7.13
CA THR A 109 -9.01 6.59 -7.09
C THR A 109 -9.96 6.60 -8.28
N ASP A 110 -9.45 6.27 -9.47
CA ASP A 110 -10.26 6.18 -10.69
C ASP A 110 -11.25 5.01 -10.65
N ALA A 111 -10.85 3.87 -10.09
CA ALA A 111 -11.71 2.69 -9.99
C ALA A 111 -12.85 2.88 -8.97
N TYR A 112 -12.62 3.64 -7.90
CA TYR A 112 -13.54 3.82 -6.78
C TYR A 112 -13.81 5.31 -6.46
N PRO A 113 -14.31 6.11 -7.42
CA PRO A 113 -14.48 7.55 -7.23
C PRO A 113 -15.43 7.88 -6.06
N GLU A 114 -16.36 6.98 -5.74
CA GLU A 114 -17.34 7.11 -4.66
C GLU A 114 -16.82 6.76 -3.25
N ALA A 115 -15.59 6.27 -3.13
CA ALA A 115 -15.00 5.97 -1.84
C ALA A 115 -14.66 7.26 -1.08
N ARG A 116 -14.51 7.14 0.24
CA ARG A 116 -13.90 8.17 1.07
C ARG A 116 -12.40 7.93 1.12
N PHE A 117 -11.62 8.98 0.94
CA PHE A 117 -10.17 8.92 0.89
C PHE A 117 -9.56 9.57 2.13
N ILE A 118 -8.56 8.92 2.70
CA ILE A 118 -7.80 9.45 3.84
C ILE A 118 -6.36 9.66 3.38
N LEU A 119 -5.86 10.88 3.49
CA LEU A 119 -4.53 11.29 3.07
C LEU A 119 -3.76 11.82 4.27
N VAL A 120 -3.12 10.90 5.00
CA VAL A 120 -2.26 11.26 6.14
C VAL A 120 -0.88 11.62 5.64
N HIS A 121 -0.45 12.86 5.89
CA HIS A 121 0.91 13.32 5.63
C HIS A 121 1.73 13.39 6.93
N ARG A 122 3.04 13.53 6.80
CA ARG A 122 4.01 13.64 7.90
C ARG A 122 5.11 14.59 7.44
N ASP A 123 5.76 15.28 8.37
CA ASP A 123 7.00 16.00 8.07
C ASP A 123 7.94 15.16 7.18
N PHE A 124 8.45 15.80 6.13
CA PHE A 124 9.16 15.12 5.05
C PHE A 124 10.44 14.44 5.56
N ASP A 125 11.26 15.14 6.32
CA ASP A 125 12.55 14.61 6.78
C ASP A 125 12.34 13.43 7.73
N SER A 126 11.40 13.58 8.66
CA SER A 126 10.98 12.52 9.57
C SER A 126 10.41 11.29 8.84
N TRP A 127 9.62 11.52 7.79
CA TRP A 127 9.08 10.46 6.95
C TRP A 127 10.18 9.76 6.15
N ALA A 128 11.04 10.51 5.47
CA ALA A 128 12.09 9.98 4.60
C ALA A 128 13.06 9.10 5.39
N GLN A 129 13.45 9.55 6.59
CA GLN A 129 14.26 8.73 7.49
C GLN A 129 13.55 7.42 7.87
N SER A 130 12.28 7.48 8.28
CA SER A 130 11.52 6.28 8.64
C SER A 130 11.33 5.32 7.46
N PHE A 131 11.09 5.85 6.26
CA PHE A 131 10.97 5.08 5.03
C PHE A 131 12.27 4.35 4.69
N GLN A 132 13.41 5.05 4.79
CA GLN A 132 14.73 4.44 4.56
C GLN A 132 15.05 3.36 5.59
N ASP A 133 14.97 3.70 6.87
CA ASP A 133 15.47 2.86 7.95
C ASP A 133 14.59 1.61 8.18
N THR A 134 13.28 1.70 7.89
CA THR A 134 12.36 0.58 8.11
C THR A 134 12.17 -0.29 6.86
N LEU A 135 12.20 0.29 5.66
CA LEU A 135 11.78 -0.41 4.43
C LEU A 135 12.91 -0.57 3.41
N VAL A 136 13.49 0.54 2.95
CA VAL A 136 14.41 0.51 1.80
C VAL A 136 15.73 -0.12 2.18
N ARG A 137 16.42 0.37 3.23
CA ARG A 137 17.76 -0.11 3.58
C ARG A 137 17.77 -1.59 4.00
N PRO A 138 16.90 -2.05 4.92
CA PRO A 138 16.93 -3.44 5.37
C PRO A 138 16.71 -4.47 4.25
N SER A 139 15.93 -4.10 3.24
CA SER A 139 15.56 -5.03 2.15
C SER A 139 16.41 -4.89 0.90
N SER A 140 17.21 -3.83 0.74
CA SER A 140 17.92 -3.57 -0.53
C SER A 140 19.40 -3.20 -0.37
N GLU A 141 19.88 -2.95 0.84
CA GLU A 141 21.24 -2.48 1.09
C GLU A 141 22.19 -3.61 1.51
N GLY A 142 23.38 -3.62 0.90
CA GLY A 142 24.43 -4.58 1.20
C GLY A 142 24.37 -5.88 0.39
N PRO A 143 25.47 -6.66 0.39
CA PRO A 143 25.59 -7.87 -0.43
C PRO A 143 24.56 -8.94 -0.08
N LEU A 144 24.23 -9.10 1.20
CA LEU A 144 23.27 -10.13 1.65
C LEU A 144 21.84 -9.84 1.16
N ALA A 145 21.37 -8.60 1.30
CA ALA A 145 20.05 -8.20 0.79
C ALA A 145 19.99 -8.33 -0.74
N TRP A 146 21.07 -7.93 -1.43
CA TRP A 146 21.17 -8.10 -2.88
C TRP A 146 21.12 -9.57 -3.31
N LEU A 147 21.90 -10.45 -2.66
CA LEU A 147 21.90 -11.89 -2.92
C LEU A 147 20.54 -12.53 -2.61
N SER A 148 19.89 -12.12 -1.51
CA SER A 148 18.54 -12.59 -1.15
C SER A 148 17.54 -12.33 -2.29
N GLY A 149 17.39 -11.08 -2.69
CA GLY A 149 16.36 -10.71 -3.67
C GLY A 149 16.70 -11.06 -5.13
N ASN A 150 17.97 -11.15 -5.51
CA ASN A 150 18.38 -11.38 -6.91
C ASN A 150 18.86 -12.80 -7.21
N VAL A 151 19.21 -13.60 -6.18
CA VAL A 151 19.74 -14.95 -6.37
C VAL A 151 18.91 -15.97 -5.60
N PHE A 152 18.83 -15.87 -4.27
CA PHE A 152 18.20 -16.92 -3.45
C PHE A 152 16.69 -17.01 -3.64
N GLU A 153 15.98 -15.90 -3.54
CA GLU A 153 14.52 -15.88 -3.74
C GLU A 153 14.13 -16.39 -5.14
N PRO A 154 14.72 -15.91 -6.26
CA PRO A 154 14.42 -16.44 -7.59
C PRO A 154 14.67 -17.93 -7.77
N ILE A 155 15.76 -18.48 -7.19
CA ILE A 155 16.06 -19.92 -7.24
C ILE A 155 14.95 -20.73 -6.54
N LEU A 156 14.37 -20.19 -5.47
CA LEU A 156 13.25 -20.79 -4.74
C LEU A 156 11.88 -20.49 -5.37
N GLY A 157 11.82 -19.74 -6.48
CA GLY A 157 10.58 -19.28 -7.09
C GLY A 157 9.83 -18.22 -6.26
N ILE A 158 10.52 -17.55 -5.33
CA ILE A 158 10.00 -16.51 -4.45
C ILE A 158 10.42 -15.14 -5.01
N ARG A 159 9.61 -14.10 -4.77
CA ARG A 159 9.88 -12.72 -5.24
C ARG A 159 9.46 -11.64 -4.24
N LEU A 160 9.68 -11.90 -2.95
CA LEU A 160 9.30 -11.00 -1.86
C LEU A 160 10.02 -9.66 -1.98
N SER A 161 11.36 -9.69 -2.02
CA SER A 161 12.19 -8.50 -2.07
C SER A 161 11.93 -7.72 -3.35
N GLN A 162 11.85 -8.40 -4.50
CA GLN A 162 11.59 -7.75 -5.79
C GLN A 162 10.22 -7.06 -5.82
N THR A 163 9.19 -7.69 -5.25
CA THR A 163 7.86 -7.09 -5.15
C THR A 163 7.89 -5.85 -4.26
N ALA A 164 8.51 -5.92 -3.08
CA ALA A 164 8.67 -4.76 -2.20
C ALA A 164 9.40 -3.60 -2.91
N TRP A 165 10.49 -3.90 -3.64
CA TRP A 165 11.25 -2.90 -4.39
C TRP A 165 10.42 -2.25 -5.50
N LYS A 166 9.60 -3.03 -6.22
CA LYS A 166 8.64 -2.52 -7.22
C LYS A 166 7.68 -1.51 -6.58
N MET A 167 7.20 -1.79 -5.38
CA MET A 167 6.31 -0.89 -4.65
C MET A 167 7.00 0.39 -4.19
N TYR A 168 8.25 0.34 -3.72
CA TYR A 168 9.03 1.54 -3.37
C TYR A 168 9.31 2.41 -4.59
N MET A 169 9.63 1.78 -5.72
CA MET A 169 9.82 2.42 -7.02
C MET A 169 8.52 3.10 -7.49
N GLY A 170 7.39 2.42 -7.41
CA GLY A 170 6.07 2.98 -7.73
C GLY A 170 5.68 4.13 -6.81
N LEU A 171 5.88 3.97 -5.50
CA LEU A 171 5.61 5.01 -4.49
C LEU A 171 6.30 6.34 -4.84
N LEU A 172 7.56 6.26 -5.32
CA LEU A 172 8.35 7.43 -5.68
C LEU A 172 8.28 7.79 -7.16
N GLY A 173 7.61 6.98 -7.99
CA GLY A 173 7.53 7.13 -9.45
C GLY A 173 8.90 7.10 -10.13
N VAL A 174 9.76 6.14 -9.75
CA VAL A 174 11.09 5.95 -10.34
C VAL A 174 11.29 4.51 -10.79
N CYS A 175 12.13 4.30 -11.81
CA CYS A 175 12.39 2.97 -12.40
C CYS A 175 13.68 2.32 -11.87
N ASP A 176 14.38 2.96 -10.93
CA ASP A 176 15.68 2.53 -10.43
C ASP A 176 15.65 2.51 -8.90
N LEU A 177 15.77 1.32 -8.32
CA LEU A 177 15.75 1.11 -6.88
C LEU A 177 16.80 1.96 -6.16
N ARG A 178 17.96 2.24 -6.77
CA ARG A 178 19.00 3.06 -6.15
C ARG A 178 18.55 4.50 -5.94
N LYS A 179 17.70 5.02 -6.84
CA LYS A 179 17.14 6.37 -6.74
C LYS A 179 16.16 6.50 -5.57
N THR A 180 15.60 5.39 -5.07
CA THR A 180 14.70 5.43 -3.91
C THR A 180 15.40 5.88 -2.62
N ARG A 181 16.74 5.96 -2.61
CA ARG A 181 17.57 6.44 -1.49
C ARG A 181 17.98 7.91 -1.60
N ASP A 182 17.76 8.53 -2.75
CA ASP A 182 18.09 9.94 -2.96
C ASP A 182 17.00 10.83 -2.35
N SER A 183 17.40 11.72 -1.43
CA SER A 183 16.47 12.62 -0.73
C SER A 183 15.71 13.55 -1.69
N ARG A 184 16.34 14.01 -2.77
CA ARG A 184 15.68 14.86 -3.78
C ARG A 184 14.62 14.08 -4.55
N VAL A 185 14.91 12.82 -4.87
CA VAL A 185 13.94 11.91 -5.51
C VAL A 185 12.77 11.62 -4.57
N MET A 186 13.06 11.32 -3.31
CA MET A 186 12.04 11.12 -2.27
C MET A 186 11.15 12.34 -2.13
N ARG A 187 11.74 13.55 -2.08
CA ARG A 187 11.01 14.82 -1.98
C ARG A 187 10.09 15.05 -3.18
N ALA A 188 10.63 14.90 -4.39
CA ALA A 188 9.85 15.08 -5.60
C ALA A 188 8.71 14.05 -5.72
N GLY A 189 8.95 12.79 -5.34
CA GLY A 189 7.92 11.74 -5.30
C GLY A 189 6.82 12.04 -4.28
N TYR A 190 7.22 12.43 -3.07
CA TYR A 190 6.31 12.83 -2.01
C TYR A 190 5.41 13.99 -2.46
N ASP A 191 5.99 15.13 -2.83
CA ASP A 191 5.24 16.32 -3.20
C ASP A 191 4.31 16.06 -4.40
N ARG A 192 4.79 15.33 -5.42
CA ARG A 192 4.00 14.95 -6.59
C ARG A 192 2.77 14.13 -6.21
N HIS A 193 2.93 13.14 -5.33
CA HIS A 193 1.84 12.27 -4.93
C HIS A 193 0.73 13.04 -4.21
N TYR A 194 1.06 13.78 -3.16
CA TYR A 194 0.04 14.53 -2.40
C TYR A 194 -0.64 15.57 -3.30
N ALA A 195 0.09 16.22 -4.20
CA ALA A 195 -0.50 17.12 -5.19
C ALA A 195 -1.41 16.40 -6.20
N ALA A 196 -1.09 15.17 -6.60
CA ALA A 196 -1.95 14.36 -7.47
C ALA A 196 -3.28 14.02 -6.77
N ILE A 197 -3.23 13.51 -5.53
CA ILE A 197 -4.44 13.13 -4.79
C ILE A 197 -5.36 14.32 -4.56
N ARG A 198 -4.82 15.48 -4.16
CA ARG A 198 -5.61 16.72 -3.99
C ARG A 198 -6.30 17.19 -5.28
N ARG A 199 -5.77 16.84 -6.46
CA ARG A 199 -6.39 17.17 -7.75
C ARG A 199 -7.43 16.14 -8.18
N MET A 200 -7.20 14.87 -7.87
CA MET A 200 -8.07 13.77 -8.30
C MET A 200 -9.28 13.58 -7.39
N VAL A 201 -9.13 13.82 -6.09
CA VAL A 201 -10.18 13.56 -5.10
C VAL A 201 -10.89 14.87 -4.73
N PRO A 202 -12.22 14.94 -4.87
CA PRO A 202 -13.01 16.07 -4.41
C PRO A 202 -12.86 16.30 -2.88
N PRO A 203 -12.78 17.54 -2.38
CA PRO A 203 -12.58 17.84 -0.96
C PRO A 203 -13.60 17.17 -0.02
N GLU A 204 -14.85 17.01 -0.46
CA GLU A 204 -15.92 16.36 0.30
C GLU A 204 -15.69 14.85 0.51
N ARG A 205 -14.81 14.24 -0.27
CA ARG A 205 -14.40 12.82 -0.15
C ARG A 205 -12.98 12.67 0.36
N LEU A 206 -12.29 13.76 0.74
CA LEU A 206 -10.90 13.72 1.17
C LEU A 206 -10.76 14.21 2.61
N LEU A 207 -10.33 13.31 3.49
CA LEU A 207 -9.80 13.68 4.80
C LEU A 207 -8.27 13.76 4.70
N GLU A 208 -7.76 14.98 4.63
CA GLU A 208 -6.33 15.25 4.69
C GLU A 208 -5.95 15.79 6.08
N LEU A 209 -4.90 15.22 6.68
CA LEU A 209 -4.41 15.62 7.99
C LEU A 209 -2.93 15.25 8.20
N ASP A 210 -2.27 15.95 9.11
CA ASP A 210 -0.95 15.57 9.59
C ASP A 210 -1.06 14.36 10.52
N LEU A 211 -0.09 13.46 10.47
CA LEU A 211 -0.01 12.27 11.32
C LEU A 211 -0.17 12.61 12.81
N LYS A 212 0.32 13.76 13.27
CA LYS A 212 0.16 14.21 14.67
C LYS A 212 -1.29 14.54 15.05
N ASP A 213 -2.11 14.88 14.06
CA ASP A 213 -3.51 15.24 14.20
C ASP A 213 -4.44 14.04 13.94
N LEU A 214 -3.87 12.88 13.56
CA LEU A 214 -4.63 11.65 13.37
C LEU A 214 -5.20 11.19 14.73
N GLY A 215 -6.52 11.09 14.80
CA GLY A 215 -7.21 10.64 16.00
C GLY A 215 -8.68 10.36 15.76
N TRP A 216 -9.37 9.93 16.81
CA TRP A 216 -10.77 9.52 16.73
C TRP A 216 -11.71 10.63 16.25
N LYS A 217 -11.54 11.85 16.75
CA LYS A 217 -12.45 12.97 16.43
C LYS A 217 -12.51 13.25 14.91
N PRO A 218 -11.40 13.58 14.21
CA PRO A 218 -11.47 13.84 12.77
C PRO A 218 -11.90 12.61 11.97
N LEU A 219 -11.46 11.41 12.36
CA LEU A 219 -11.81 10.17 11.67
C LEU A 219 -13.30 9.83 11.77
N CYS A 220 -13.86 9.86 12.98
CA CYS A 220 -15.28 9.59 13.22
C CYS A 220 -16.18 10.63 12.54
N GLN A 221 -15.81 11.91 12.59
CA GLN A 221 -16.57 12.99 11.92
C GLN A 221 -16.62 12.80 10.41
N PHE A 222 -15.48 12.50 9.78
CA PHE A 222 -15.42 12.30 8.34
C PHE A 222 -16.11 11.02 7.87
N LEU A 223 -16.07 9.96 8.69
CA LEU A 223 -16.64 8.66 8.35
C LEU A 223 -18.10 8.50 8.80
N ASP A 224 -18.71 9.53 9.38
CA ASP A 224 -20.06 9.50 9.98
C ASP A 224 -20.22 8.34 10.97
N LYS A 225 -19.25 8.17 11.86
CA LYS A 225 -19.24 7.14 12.90
C LYS A 225 -19.37 7.78 14.29
N GLU A 226 -20.10 7.12 15.18
CA GLU A 226 -20.12 7.54 16.58
C GLU A 226 -18.76 7.25 17.24
N SER A 227 -18.25 8.22 18.00
CA SER A 227 -17.04 8.04 18.82
C SER A 227 -17.22 7.04 19.96
N ARG A 228 -18.48 6.71 20.30
CA ARG A 228 -18.82 5.76 21.38
C ARG A 228 -18.45 4.31 21.07
N SER A 229 -18.27 3.95 19.79
CA SER A 229 -17.84 2.60 19.38
C SER A 229 -16.45 2.21 19.91
N VAL A 230 -15.66 3.19 20.35
CA VAL A 230 -14.25 3.03 20.76
C VAL A 230 -14.11 2.59 22.23
N TYR A 231 -15.10 2.87 23.08
CA TYR A 231 -15.01 2.63 24.53
C TYR A 231 -15.48 1.23 24.97
N TRP A 232 -16.05 0.42 24.08
CA TRP A 232 -16.66 -0.89 24.43
C TRP A 232 -15.77 -2.12 24.20
N GLN A 233 -14.49 -1.95 23.86
CA GLN A 233 -13.58 -3.10 23.59
C GLN A 233 -12.64 -3.46 24.75
N PHE A 234 -12.85 -2.94 25.97
CA PHE A 234 -12.12 -3.36 27.18
C PHE A 234 -13.07 -3.69 28.35
N GLY A 235 -14.07 -4.54 28.09
CA GLY A 235 -14.93 -5.15 29.11
C GLY A 235 -14.67 -6.64 29.22
#